data_AF-A0A432F8H5-F1
#
_entry.id   AF-A0A432F8H5-F1
#
_cell.length_a   1.000
_cell.length_b   1.000
_cell.length_c   1.000
_cell.angle_alpha   90.00
_cell.angle_beta   90.00
_cell.angle_gamma   90.00
#
_symmetry.space_group_name_H-M   'P 1'
#
loop_
_entity.id
_entity.type
_entity.pdbx_description
1 polymer ?
#
loop_
_entity_poly.entity_id
_entity_poly.type
_entity_poly.pdbx_seq_one_letter_code
_entity_poly.pdbx_strand_id
1 'polypeptide(L)'
;MNRIEQLKPLSREHHLSLVLANKAIKTAKNEDVVAIEQLCQQIADDFEDRWEAHFAKEEQTLFTPFENNYQHDLKAEEAGLSLMLREQHDRMREMARDMQTGRVDQLAEFGQLLKEHTRLEERLFFPLVSELFTEEELNFIEH
;
A
#
# COMPACT_ATOMS: atom_id res chain seq x y z
N MET A 1 14.42 -13.67 7.52
CA MET A 1 14.48 -12.52 8.43
C MET A 1 13.16 -12.47 9.17
N ASN A 2 13.17 -12.64 10.50
CA ASN A 2 11.94 -12.44 11.27
C ASN A 2 11.64 -10.94 11.26
N ARG A 3 10.40 -10.57 10.93
CA ARG A 3 9.99 -9.16 10.98
C ARG A 3 10.04 -8.70 12.43
N ILE A 4 10.59 -7.51 12.62
CA ILE A 4 10.56 -6.81 13.91
C ILE A 4 9.10 -6.62 14.34
N GLU A 5 8.85 -6.67 15.65
CA GLU A 5 7.49 -6.68 16.20
C GLU A 5 6.68 -5.45 15.74
N GLN A 6 7.34 -4.30 15.65
CA GLN A 6 6.75 -3.01 15.33
C GLN A 6 6.14 -2.94 13.92
N LEU A 7 6.64 -3.73 12.95
CA LEU A 7 6.11 -3.78 11.58
C LEU A 7 4.98 -4.83 11.41
N LYS A 8 4.73 -5.67 12.42
CA LYS A 8 3.71 -6.72 12.33
C LYS A 8 2.28 -6.19 12.17
N PRO A 9 1.86 -5.07 12.80
CA PRO A 9 0.53 -4.51 12.57
C PRO A 9 0.28 -4.19 11.09
N LEU A 10 1.17 -3.42 10.45
CA LEU A 10 1.08 -3.09 9.01
C LEU A 10 1.11 -4.36 8.14
N SER A 11 2.00 -5.31 8.47
CA SER A 11 2.06 -6.61 7.79
C SER A 11 0.76 -7.43 7.87
N ARG A 12 -0.04 -7.28 8.93
CA ARG A 12 -1.33 -7.96 9.05
C ARG A 12 -2.36 -7.32 8.13
N GLU A 13 -2.34 -6.01 7.99
CA GLU A 13 -3.21 -5.26 7.08
C GLU A 13 -2.91 -5.64 5.62
N HIS A 14 -1.64 -5.85 5.26
CA HIS A 14 -1.21 -6.36 3.96
C HIS A 14 -1.83 -7.70 3.55
N HIS A 15 -2.14 -8.58 4.50
CA HIS A 15 -2.86 -9.82 4.17
C HIS A 15 -4.25 -9.52 3.60
N LEU A 16 -4.94 -8.51 4.14
CA LEU A 16 -6.23 -8.07 3.62
C LEU A 16 -6.06 -7.39 2.26
N SER A 17 -5.01 -6.59 2.08
CA SER A 17 -4.66 -5.95 0.80
C SER A 17 -4.51 -6.99 -0.31
N LEU A 18 -3.74 -8.06 -0.04
CA LEU A 18 -3.53 -9.14 -1.01
C LEU A 18 -4.80 -9.93 -1.32
N VAL A 19 -5.69 -10.12 -0.34
CA VAL A 19 -7.00 -10.77 -0.59
C VAL A 19 -7.85 -9.88 -1.50
N LEU A 20 -7.94 -8.58 -1.21
CA LEU A 20 -8.67 -7.63 -2.04
C LEU A 20 -8.10 -7.55 -3.46
N ALA A 21 -6.78 -7.42 -3.58
CA ALA A 21 -6.08 -7.39 -4.86
C ALA A 21 -6.40 -8.60 -5.73
N ASN A 22 -6.33 -9.81 -5.17
CA ASN A 22 -6.67 -11.03 -5.90
C ASN A 22 -8.18 -11.12 -6.22
N LYS A 23 -9.06 -10.59 -5.36
CA LYS A 23 -10.50 -10.50 -5.63
C LYS A 23 -10.76 -9.58 -6.81
N ALA A 24 -10.19 -8.37 -6.81
CA ALA A 24 -10.32 -7.38 -7.89
C ALA A 24 -9.87 -7.94 -9.25
N ILE A 25 -8.68 -8.53 -9.32
CA ILE A 25 -8.15 -9.15 -10.55
C ILE A 25 -9.08 -10.26 -11.07
N LYS A 26 -9.58 -11.13 -10.17
CA LYS A 26 -10.48 -12.23 -10.55
C LYS A 26 -11.84 -11.74 -11.02
N THR A 27 -12.43 -10.78 -10.30
CA THR A 27 -13.73 -10.19 -10.66
C THR A 27 -13.65 -9.51 -12.02
N ALA A 28 -12.63 -8.69 -12.26
CA ALA A 28 -12.43 -8.02 -13.54
C ALA A 28 -12.26 -9.03 -14.70
N LYS A 29 -11.57 -10.15 -14.47
CA LYS A 29 -11.37 -11.21 -15.48
C LYS A 29 -12.67 -11.96 -15.85
N ASN A 30 -13.63 -12.03 -14.94
CA ASN A 30 -14.87 -12.76 -15.19
C ASN A 30 -15.85 -11.99 -16.09
N GLU A 31 -15.56 -10.72 -16.40
CA GLU A 31 -16.38 -9.85 -17.28
C GLU A 31 -17.85 -9.69 -16.83
N ASP A 32 -18.15 -10.00 -15.57
CA ASP A 32 -19.46 -9.77 -14.96
C ASP A 32 -19.56 -8.30 -14.52
N VAL A 33 -20.24 -7.50 -15.34
CA VAL A 33 -20.41 -6.05 -15.13
C VAL A 33 -21.00 -5.74 -13.75
N VAL A 34 -22.02 -6.50 -13.31
CA VAL A 34 -22.67 -6.24 -12.02
C VAL A 34 -21.70 -6.52 -10.87
N ALA A 35 -20.95 -7.61 -10.95
CA ALA A 35 -19.95 -7.94 -9.92
C ALA A 35 -18.79 -6.94 -9.90
N ILE A 36 -18.38 -6.42 -11.06
CA ILE A 36 -17.35 -5.38 -11.18
C ILE A 36 -17.83 -4.08 -10.53
N GLU A 37 -19.03 -3.60 -10.89
CA GLU A 37 -19.63 -2.39 -10.32
C GLU A 37 -19.78 -2.50 -8.80
N GLN A 38 -20.30 -3.62 -8.31
CA GLN A 38 -20.46 -3.86 -6.87
C GLN A 38 -19.12 -3.85 -6.13
N LEU A 39 -18.06 -4.43 -6.71
CA LEU A 39 -16.75 -4.44 -6.07
C LEU A 39 -16.07 -3.07 -6.12
N CYS A 40 -16.20 -2.35 -7.22
CA CYS A 40 -15.71 -0.97 -7.32
C CYS A 40 -16.40 -0.07 -6.28
N GLN A 41 -17.73 -0.16 -6.14
CA GLN A 41 -18.46 0.59 -5.12
C GLN A 41 -17.99 0.21 -3.71
N GLN A 42 -17.82 -1.09 -3.42
CA GLN A 42 -17.30 -1.54 -2.13
C GLN A 42 -15.90 -0.97 -1.85
N ILE A 43 -14.99 -1.00 -2.82
CA ILE A 43 -13.64 -0.45 -2.68
C ILE A 43 -13.72 1.05 -2.38
N ALA A 44 -14.52 1.77 -3.16
CA ALA A 44 -14.75 3.20 -3.04
C ALA A 44 -15.31 3.63 -1.67
N ASP A 45 -16.27 2.86 -1.14
CA ASP A 45 -16.91 3.12 0.15
C ASP A 45 -15.96 2.82 1.32
N ASP A 46 -15.22 1.72 1.23
CA ASP A 46 -14.28 1.28 2.28
C ASP A 46 -12.94 2.05 2.25
N PHE A 47 -12.66 2.84 1.20
CA PHE A 47 -11.32 3.36 0.95
C PHE A 47 -10.83 4.33 2.02
N GLU A 48 -11.65 5.32 2.35
CA GLU A 48 -11.29 6.38 3.30
C GLU A 48 -11.07 5.80 4.71
N ASP A 49 -11.94 4.88 5.14
CA ASP A 49 -11.91 4.33 6.49
C ASP A 49 -10.81 3.27 6.69
N ARG A 50 -10.37 2.59 5.63
CA ARG A 50 -9.45 1.45 5.74
C ARG A 50 -8.11 1.68 5.08
N TRP A 51 -8.10 2.12 3.83
CA TRP A 51 -6.88 2.22 3.03
C TRP A 51 -6.16 3.54 3.23
N GLU A 52 -6.90 4.65 3.35
CA GLU A 52 -6.28 5.95 3.61
C GLU A 52 -5.58 5.96 4.97
N ALA A 53 -6.19 5.38 6.01
CA ALA A 53 -5.56 5.29 7.33
C ALA A 53 -4.26 4.48 7.31
N HIS A 54 -4.22 3.38 6.54
CA HIS A 54 -3.03 2.56 6.37
C HIS A 54 -1.92 3.34 5.66
N PHE A 55 -2.22 3.95 4.50
CA PHE A 55 -1.26 4.73 3.73
C PHE A 55 -0.74 5.94 4.52
N ALA A 56 -1.62 6.68 5.19
CA ALA A 56 -1.22 7.82 6.01
C ALA A 56 -0.25 7.41 7.13
N LYS A 57 -0.49 6.25 7.75
CA LYS A 57 0.41 5.70 8.77
C LYS A 57 1.78 5.38 8.18
N GLU A 58 1.85 4.66 7.08
CA GLU A 58 3.14 4.32 6.43
C GLU A 58 3.90 5.56 5.97
N GLU A 59 3.19 6.52 5.37
CA GLU A 59 3.76 7.79 4.94
C GLU A 59 4.35 8.59 6.09
N GLN A 60 3.65 8.63 7.23
CA GLN A 60 4.05 9.39 8.40
C GLN A 60 5.18 8.70 9.18
N THR A 61 5.05 7.40 9.44
CA THR A 61 5.94 6.69 10.37
C THR A 61 7.11 6.00 9.68
N LEU A 62 7.03 5.73 8.37
CA LEU A 62 8.08 5.05 7.62
C LEU A 62 8.69 5.93 6.54
N PHE A 63 7.88 6.45 5.62
CA PHE A 63 8.43 7.11 4.43
C PHE A 63 9.10 8.44 4.79
N THR A 64 8.45 9.24 5.64
CA THR A 64 8.99 10.54 6.03
C THR A 64 10.30 10.45 6.82
N PRO A 65 10.43 9.59 7.85
CA PRO A 65 11.72 9.38 8.51
C PRO A 65 12.79 8.78 7.58
N PHE A 66 12.40 7.83 6.71
CA PHE A 66 13.31 7.25 5.71
C PHE A 66 13.93 8.31 4.81
N GLU A 67 13.11 9.19 4.25
CA GLU A 67 13.53 10.28 3.36
C GLU A 67 14.43 11.29 4.07
N ASN A 68 14.06 11.69 5.29
CA ASN A 68 14.79 12.71 6.04
C ASN A 68 16.15 12.23 6.56
N ASN A 69 16.23 10.97 7.02
CA ASN A 69 17.35 10.50 7.82
C ASN A 69 18.29 9.54 7.07
N TYR A 70 17.82 8.88 6.01
CA TYR A 70 18.54 7.74 5.42
C TYR A 70 18.71 7.81 3.90
N GLN A 71 17.75 8.38 3.17
CA GLN A 71 17.70 8.34 1.71
C GLN A 71 19.00 8.83 1.03
N HIS A 72 19.67 9.84 1.58
CA HIS A 72 20.87 10.44 0.99
C HIS A 72 22.10 9.54 0.96
N ASP A 73 22.18 8.54 1.85
CA ASP A 73 23.34 7.64 1.97
C ASP A 73 23.11 6.29 1.24
N LEU A 74 21.96 6.11 0.60
CA LEU A 74 21.56 4.88 -0.07
C LEU A 74 21.88 4.88 -1.57
N LYS A 75 21.89 3.69 -2.18
CA LYS A 75 21.95 3.57 -3.64
C LYS A 75 20.69 4.13 -4.27
N ALA A 76 20.79 4.58 -5.51
CA ALA A 76 19.69 5.22 -6.22
C ALA A 76 18.41 4.36 -6.25
N GLU A 77 18.54 3.03 -6.38
CA GLU A 77 17.39 2.12 -6.37
C GLU A 77 16.66 2.09 -5.02
N GLU A 78 17.40 2.08 -3.92
CA GLU A 78 16.84 2.04 -2.55
C GLU A 78 16.31 3.42 -2.13
N ALA A 79 17.04 4.48 -2.48
CA ALA A 79 16.67 5.87 -2.22
C ALA A 79 15.36 6.28 -2.92
N GLY A 80 15.00 5.63 -4.03
CA GLY A 80 13.76 5.89 -4.77
C GLY A 80 12.53 5.12 -4.26
N LEU A 81 12.68 4.20 -3.32
CA LEU A 81 11.59 3.30 -2.91
C LEU A 81 10.41 4.05 -2.28
N SER A 82 10.67 4.98 -1.35
CA SER A 82 9.59 5.70 -0.66
C SER A 82 8.79 6.57 -1.63
N LEU A 83 9.46 7.27 -2.55
CA LEU A 83 8.80 8.06 -3.60
C LEU A 83 7.92 7.18 -4.49
N MET A 84 8.45 6.04 -4.95
CA MET A 84 7.67 5.09 -5.75
C MET A 84 6.43 4.59 -5.00
N LEU A 85 6.56 4.25 -3.72
CA LEU A 85 5.42 3.80 -2.90
C LEU A 85 4.37 4.90 -2.71
N ARG A 86 4.78 6.15 -2.49
CA ARG A 86 3.86 7.31 -2.43
C ARG A 86 3.10 7.51 -3.74
N GLU A 87 3.79 7.43 -4.88
CA GLU A 87 3.15 7.53 -6.19
C GLU A 87 2.11 6.41 -6.40
N GLN A 88 2.37 5.20 -5.88
CA GLN A 88 1.41 4.09 -5.90
C GLN A 88 0.20 4.37 -4.98
N HIS A 89 0.40 4.95 -3.79
CA HIS A 89 -0.71 5.40 -2.93
C HIS A 89 -1.59 6.42 -3.65
N ASP A 90 -0.98 7.46 -4.22
CA ASP A 90 -1.70 8.51 -4.92
C ASP A 90 -2.50 7.98 -6.11
N ARG A 91 -1.91 7.04 -6.86
CA ARG A 91 -2.61 6.36 -7.95
C ARG A 91 -3.78 5.52 -7.45
N MET A 92 -3.65 4.82 -6.31
CA MET A 92 -4.76 4.07 -5.71
C MET A 92 -5.86 4.99 -5.19
N ARG A 93 -5.51 6.13 -4.59
CA ARG A 93 -6.45 7.19 -4.18
C ARG A 93 -7.22 7.74 -5.38
N GLU A 94 -6.56 7.99 -6.50
CA GLU A 94 -7.20 8.41 -7.74
C GLU A 94 -8.18 7.35 -8.27
N MET A 95 -7.76 6.09 -8.35
CA MET A 95 -8.61 5.00 -8.82
C MET A 95 -9.85 4.83 -7.93
N ALA A 96 -9.70 4.97 -6.61
CA ALA A 96 -10.84 4.90 -5.68
C ALA A 96 -11.85 6.04 -5.91
N ARG A 97 -11.37 7.28 -6.13
CA ARG A 97 -12.24 8.41 -6.51
C ARG A 97 -12.91 8.20 -7.87
N ASP A 98 -12.17 7.68 -8.85
CA ASP A 98 -12.71 7.32 -10.16
C ASP A 98 -13.86 6.29 -10.00
N MET A 99 -13.66 5.25 -9.18
CA MET A 99 -14.69 4.25 -8.86
C MET A 99 -15.94 4.85 -8.19
N GLN A 100 -15.78 5.82 -7.29
CA GLN A 100 -16.91 6.56 -6.69
C GLN A 100 -17.74 7.29 -7.75
N THR A 101 -17.13 7.73 -8.84
CA THR A 101 -17.83 8.40 -9.96
C THR A 101 -18.41 7.43 -11.00
N GLY A 102 -18.29 6.12 -10.76
CA GLY A 102 -18.81 5.07 -11.65
C GLY A 102 -17.82 4.59 -12.71
N ARG A 103 -16.54 4.98 -12.62
CA ARG A 103 -15.49 4.48 -13.52
C ARG A 103 -14.93 3.16 -13.01
N VAL A 104 -15.38 2.05 -13.61
CA VAL A 104 -15.09 0.69 -13.14
C VAL A 104 -14.10 -0.10 -14.01
N ASP A 105 -13.66 0.47 -15.13
CA ASP A 105 -12.72 -0.14 -16.08
C ASP A 105 -11.31 -0.36 -15.50
N GLN A 106 -10.99 0.30 -14.38
CA GLN A 106 -9.71 0.23 -13.70
C GLN A 106 -9.60 -0.88 -12.65
N LEU A 107 -10.65 -1.68 -12.40
CA LEU A 107 -10.64 -2.67 -11.31
C LEU A 107 -9.46 -3.67 -11.38
N ALA A 108 -9.12 -4.13 -12.59
CA ALA A 108 -7.98 -5.02 -12.79
C ALA A 108 -6.64 -4.33 -12.48
N GLU A 109 -6.47 -3.08 -12.93
CA GLU A 109 -5.28 -2.26 -12.70
C GLU A 109 -5.10 -1.98 -11.21
N PHE A 110 -6.18 -1.60 -10.52
CA PHE A 110 -6.19 -1.41 -9.07
C PHE A 110 -5.71 -2.67 -8.33
N GLY A 111 -6.28 -3.83 -8.67
CA GLY A 111 -5.88 -5.09 -8.04
C GLY A 111 -4.43 -5.48 -8.32
N GLN A 112 -3.91 -5.18 -9.51
CA GLN A 112 -2.51 -5.43 -9.83
C GLN A 112 -1.58 -4.48 -9.08
N LEU A 113 -1.91 -3.18 -9.06
CA LEU A 113 -1.13 -2.17 -8.35
C LEU A 113 -1.05 -2.48 -6.86
N LEU A 114 -2.19 -2.74 -6.21
CA LEU A 114 -2.24 -3.08 -4.78
C LEU A 114 -1.39 -4.32 -4.46
N LYS A 115 -1.39 -5.32 -5.35
CA LYS A 115 -0.57 -6.54 -5.17
C LYS A 115 0.92 -6.26 -5.31
N GLU A 116 1.31 -5.44 -6.27
CA GLU A 116 2.70 -5.08 -6.52
C GLU A 116 3.23 -4.21 -5.38
N HIS A 117 2.46 -3.19 -5.00
CA HIS A 117 2.70 -2.31 -3.88
C HIS A 117 2.96 -3.08 -2.57
N THR A 118 1.99 -3.88 -2.13
CA THR A 118 2.15 -4.68 -0.90
C THR A 118 3.35 -5.63 -0.99
N ARG A 119 3.69 -6.17 -2.16
CA ARG A 119 4.89 -7.02 -2.30
C ARG A 119 6.18 -6.23 -2.24
N LEU A 120 6.19 -5.00 -2.76
CA LEU A 120 7.35 -4.12 -2.76
C LEU A 120 7.71 -3.74 -1.33
N GLU A 121 6.71 -3.34 -0.55
CA GLU A 121 6.87 -3.02 0.86
C GLU A 121 7.42 -4.21 1.63
N GLU A 122 6.76 -5.36 1.46
CA GLU A 122 7.05 -6.53 2.28
C GLU A 122 8.39 -7.21 1.98
N ARG A 123 8.93 -7.00 0.78
CA ARG A 123 10.15 -7.67 0.32
C ARG A 123 11.36 -6.77 0.28
N LEU A 124 11.17 -5.47 0.07
CA LEU A 124 12.26 -4.53 -0.07
C LEU A 124 12.21 -3.46 1.02
N PHE A 125 11.10 -2.73 1.14
CA PHE A 125 11.06 -1.54 1.99
C PHE A 125 11.09 -1.88 3.49
N PHE A 126 10.26 -2.81 3.97
CA PHE A 126 10.22 -3.20 5.38
C PHE A 126 11.53 -3.82 5.87
N PRO A 127 12.20 -4.70 5.10
CA PRO A 127 13.57 -5.12 5.41
C PRO A 127 14.55 -3.96 5.55
N LEU A 128 14.53 -3.02 4.60
CA LEU A 128 15.41 -1.85 4.61
C LEU A 128 15.17 -0.96 5.85
N VAL A 129 13.90 -0.66 6.16
CA VAL A 129 13.51 0.06 7.37
C VAL A 129 13.99 -0.67 8.63
N SER A 130 13.84 -2.00 8.69
CA SER A 130 14.27 -2.80 9.85
C SER A 130 15.78 -2.77 10.08
N GLU A 131 16.57 -2.52 9.03
CA GLU A 131 18.03 -2.43 9.11
C GLU A 131 18.52 -1.02 9.45
N LEU A 132 17.79 0.02 9.01
CA LEU A 132 18.21 1.41 9.11
C LEU A 132 17.68 2.14 10.34
N PHE A 133 16.41 1.91 10.69
CA PHE A 133 15.73 2.71 11.71
C PHE A 133 16.31 2.48 13.10
N THR A 134 16.38 3.55 13.87
CA THR A 134 16.68 3.49 15.29
C THR A 134 15.54 2.85 16.07
N GLU A 135 15.82 2.36 17.28
CA GLU A 135 14.79 1.80 18.16
C GLU A 135 13.66 2.81 18.47
N GLU A 136 13.99 4.10 18.57
CA GLU A 136 13.01 5.18 18.78
C GLU A 136 12.05 5.31 17.59
N GLU A 137 12.58 5.36 16.36
CA GLU A 137 11.75 5.43 15.15
C GLU A 137 10.90 4.17 14.97
N LEU A 138 11.46 2.99 15.26
CA LEU A 138 10.71 1.74 15.19
C LEU A 138 9.54 1.71 16.18
N ASN A 139 9.75 2.15 17.42
CA ASN A 139 8.70 2.19 18.43
C ASN A 139 7.60 3.22 18.10
N PHE A 140 7.92 4.26 17.34
CA PHE A 140 6.95 5.23 16.87
C PHE A 140 5.94 4.64 15.86
N ILE A 141 6.30 3.55 15.16
CA ILE A 141 5.40 2.85 14.22
C ILE A 141 4.20 2.22 14.96
N GLU A 142 4.35 1.84 16.24
CA GLU A 142 3.27 1.22 17.01
C GLU A 142 2.23 2.23 17.53
N HIS A 143 2.57 3.51 17.60
CA HIS A 143 1.73 4.58 18.14
C HIS A 143 0.83 5.20 17.07
#